data_AF-T1BTJ9-F1
#
_entry.id   AF-T1BTJ9-F1
#
_cell.length_a   1.000
_cell.length_b   1.000
_cell.length_c   1.000
_cell.angle_alpha   90.00
_cell.angle_beta   90.00
_cell.angle_gamma   90.00
#
_symmetry.space_group_name_H-M   'P 1'
#
loop_
_entity.id
_entity.type
_entity.pdbx_description
1 polymer ?
#
loop_
_entity_poly.entity_id
_entity_poly.type
_entity_poly.pdbx_seq_one_letter_code
_entity_poly.pdbx_strand_id
1 'polypeptide(L)'
;HPIAAFTMLIFMFSLAGIPPFGGFLAKFYVFFAVIHAGYSWLAVVGIIFAAIGAFYYLRIVMLMYMKEPESAVEFNASSMGSLGLLLTAGMTVFLGVYPTPFVEYIKSSL
;
A
#
# COMPACT_ATOMS: atom_id res chain seq x y z
N HIS A 1 -2.61 16.53 11.87
CA HIS A 1 -1.40 16.73 11.04
C HIS A 1 -1.65 16.26 9.60
N PRO A 2 -1.95 17.17 8.66
CA PRO A 2 -2.44 16.81 7.31
C PRO A 2 -1.48 15.97 6.47
N ILE A 3 -0.18 16.31 6.45
CA ILE A 3 0.83 15.59 5.65
C ILE A 3 0.94 14.14 6.10
N ALA A 4 1.06 13.91 7.41
CA ALA A 4 1.16 12.57 7.98
C ALA A 4 -0.10 11.73 7.70
N ALA A 5 -1.28 12.35 7.81
CA ALA A 5 -2.55 11.69 7.49
C ALA A 5 -2.66 11.34 6.00
N PHE A 6 -2.15 12.19 5.11
CA PHE A 6 -2.13 11.92 3.68
C PHE A 6 -1.16 10.80 3.31
N THR A 7 0.07 10.82 3.84
CA THR A 7 1.05 9.73 3.59
C THR A 7 0.57 8.40 4.17
N MET A 8 -0.06 8.41 5.34
CA MET A 8 -0.65 7.21 5.94
C MET A 8 -1.79 6.65 5.09
N LEU A 9 -2.63 7.52 4.50
CA LEU A 9 -3.68 7.09 3.56
C LEU A 9 -3.07 6.36 2.35
N ILE A 10 -2.02 6.92 1.73
CA ILE A 10 -1.31 6.29 0.61
C ILE A 10 -0.81 4.90 0.99
N PHE A 11 -0.16 4.77 2.15
CA PHE A 11 0.36 3.48 2.60
C PHE A 11 -0.74 2.47 2.91
N MET A 12 -1.82 2.88 3.58
CA MET A 12 -2.94 1.99 3.87
C MET A 12 -3.64 1.52 2.59
N PHE A 13 -3.79 2.38 1.58
CA PHE A 13 -4.38 2.00 0.30
C PHE A 13 -3.46 1.08 -0.50
N SER A 14 -2.15 1.30 -0.44
CA SER A 14 -1.15 0.39 -1.01
C SER A 14 -1.19 -0.99 -0.35
N LEU A 15 -1.22 -1.07 0.97
CA LEU A 15 -1.33 -2.32 1.73
C LEU A 15 -2.65 -3.04 1.49
N ALA A 16 -3.76 -2.30 1.37
CA ALA A 16 -5.04 -2.85 0.94
C ALA A 16 -4.96 -3.44 -0.47
N GLY A 17 -4.05 -2.96 -1.31
CA GLY A 17 -3.92 -3.38 -2.70
C GLY A 17 -4.97 -2.70 -3.57
N ILE A 18 -5.22 -1.41 -3.35
CA ILE A 18 -6.11 -0.60 -4.18
C ILE A 18 -5.30 -0.02 -5.36
N PRO A 19 -5.77 -0.09 -6.61
CA PRO A 19 -5.13 0.64 -7.71
C PRO A 19 -5.18 2.16 -7.45
N PRO A 20 -4.13 2.95 -7.76
CA PRO A 20 -2.96 2.65 -8.58
C PRO A 20 -1.66 2.39 -7.79
N PHE A 21 -1.71 1.85 -6.57
CA PHE A 21 -0.53 1.74 -5.69
C PHE A 21 0.31 0.47 -5.94
N GLY A 22 1.61 0.51 -5.61
CA GLY A 22 2.53 -0.61 -5.82
C GLY A 22 2.12 -1.93 -5.14
N GLY A 23 1.45 -1.86 -3.98
CA GLY A 23 0.96 -3.05 -3.29
C GLY A 23 -0.15 -3.81 -4.03
N PHE A 24 -0.92 -3.15 -4.90
CA PHE A 24 -1.86 -3.82 -5.80
C PHE A 24 -1.10 -4.67 -6.83
N LEU A 25 -0.10 -4.09 -7.49
CA LEU A 25 0.67 -4.79 -8.51
C LEU A 25 1.41 -5.99 -7.93
N ALA A 26 1.99 -5.86 -6.74
CA ALA A 26 2.63 -6.97 -6.04
C ALA A 26 1.68 -8.16 -5.86
N LYS A 27 0.47 -7.92 -5.33
CA LYS A 27 -0.56 -8.97 -5.19
C LYS A 27 -1.00 -9.53 -6.53
N PHE A 28 -1.20 -8.66 -7.53
CA PHE A 28 -1.58 -9.07 -8.88
C PHE A 28 -0.56 -10.04 -9.49
N TYR A 29 0.73 -9.73 -9.44
CA TYR A 29 1.79 -10.61 -9.95
C TYR A 29 1.84 -11.95 -9.20
N VAL A 30 1.67 -11.94 -7.87
CA VAL A 30 1.63 -13.17 -7.06
C VAL A 30 0.43 -14.04 -7.45
N PHE A 31 -0.77 -13.46 -7.57
CA PHE A 31 -1.97 -14.19 -7.96
C PHE A 31 -1.87 -14.72 -9.39
N PHE A 32 -1.35 -13.92 -10.31
CA PHE A 32 -1.08 -14.33 -11.68
C PHE A 32 -0.12 -15.54 -11.72
N ALA A 33 0.98 -15.48 -10.97
CA ALA A 33 1.96 -16.56 -10.91
C ALA A 33 1.37 -17.88 -10.38
N VAL A 34 0.58 -17.85 -9.30
CA VAL A 34 -0.01 -19.09 -8.74
C VAL A 34 -1.11 -19.66 -9.63
N ILE A 35 -1.88 -18.82 -10.34
CA ILE A 35 -2.88 -19.26 -11.32
C ILE A 35 -2.18 -19.94 -12.49
N HIS A 36 -1.11 -19.34 -13.02
CA HIS A 36 -0.31 -19.94 -14.10
C HIS A 36 0.38 -21.25 -13.69
N ALA A 37 0.73 -21.39 -12.41
CA ALA A 37 1.25 -22.62 -11.85
C ALA A 37 0.17 -23.69 -11.54
N GLY A 38 -1.11 -23.44 -11.86
CA GLY A 38 -2.22 -24.37 -11.65
C GLY A 38 -2.81 -24.37 -10.23
N TYR A 39 -2.35 -23.49 -9.34
CA TYR A 39 -2.80 -23.38 -7.95
C TYR A 39 -3.87 -22.30 -7.77
N SER A 40 -4.91 -22.29 -8.60
CA SER A 40 -5.97 -21.27 -8.56
C SER A 40 -6.69 -21.18 -7.21
N TRP A 41 -6.75 -22.27 -6.44
CA TRP A 41 -7.34 -22.26 -5.10
C TRP A 41 -6.56 -21.37 -4.13
N LEU A 42 -5.21 -21.29 -4.26
CA LEU A 42 -4.38 -20.38 -3.46
C LEU A 42 -4.68 -18.93 -3.79
N ALA A 43 -4.98 -18.60 -5.06
CA ALA A 43 -5.39 -17.26 -5.44
C ALA A 43 -6.71 -16.86 -4.76
N VAL A 44 -7.69 -17.77 -4.72
CA VAL A 44 -8.98 -17.53 -4.04
C VAL A 44 -8.76 -17.26 -2.55
N VAL A 45 -7.98 -18.10 -1.86
CA VAL A 45 -7.63 -17.90 -0.45
C VAL A 45 -6.92 -16.55 -0.26
N GLY A 46 -5.93 -16.25 -1.11
CA GLY A 46 -5.20 -14.99 -1.07
C GLY A 46 -6.09 -13.75 -1.25
N ILE A 47 -7.07 -13.82 -2.15
CA ILE A 47 -8.05 -12.73 -2.37
C ILE A 47 -8.94 -12.54 -1.14
N ILE A 48 -9.40 -13.62 -0.51
CA ILE A 48 -10.21 -13.54 0.73
C ILE A 48 -9.40 -12.85 1.84
N PHE A 49 -8.16 -13.29 2.08
CA PHE A 49 -7.29 -12.65 3.08
C PHE A 49 -6.96 -11.20 2.73
N ALA A 50 -6.78 -10.88 1.44
CA ALA A 50 -6.58 -9.51 1.00
C ALA A 50 -7.81 -8.63 1.27
N ALA A 51 -9.03 -9.14 1.06
CA ALA A 51 -10.27 -8.44 1.36
C ALA A 51 -10.47 -8.21 2.87
N ILE A 52 -10.15 -9.21 3.69
CA ILE A 52 -10.16 -9.09 5.15
C ILE A 52 -9.17 -8.00 5.59
N GLY A 53 -7.95 -8.02 5.07
CA GLY A 53 -6.94 -6.98 5.34
C GLY A 53 -7.40 -5.59 4.91
N ALA A 54 -7.98 -5.47 3.71
CA ALA A 54 -8.49 -4.21 3.19
C ALA A 54 -9.53 -3.56 4.13
N PHE A 55 -10.41 -4.35 4.74
CA PHE A 55 -11.35 -3.83 5.75
C PHE A 55 -10.62 -3.17 6.93
N TYR A 56 -9.59 -3.80 7.49
CA TYR A 56 -8.82 -3.21 8.59
C TYR A 56 -8.06 -1.96 8.18
N TYR A 57 -7.42 -1.95 7.00
CA TYR A 57 -6.66 -0.80 6.53
C TYR A 57 -7.55 0.41 6.22
N LEU A 58 -8.70 0.19 5.58
CA LEU A 58 -9.68 1.25 5.31
C LEU A 58 -10.30 1.78 6.60
N ARG A 59 -10.53 0.91 7.60
CA ARG A 59 -11.00 1.33 8.92
C ARG A 59 -10.02 2.29 9.59
N ILE A 60 -8.70 2.06 9.48
CA ILE A 60 -7.69 2.98 10.02
C ILE A 60 -7.81 4.36 9.37
N VAL A 61 -7.92 4.41 8.03
CA VAL A 61 -8.07 5.68 7.30
C VAL A 61 -9.37 6.39 7.69
N MET A 62 -10.47 5.65 7.79
CA MET A 62 -11.76 6.21 8.21
C MET A 62 -11.69 6.82 9.61
N LEU A 63 -11.11 6.12 10.59
CA LEU A 63 -10.94 6.65 11.94
C LEU A 63 -10.06 7.91 11.97
N MET A 64 -9.04 7.98 11.12
CA MET A 64 -8.12 9.12 11.07
C MET A 64 -8.74 10.39 10.47
N TYR A 65 -9.69 10.26 9.55
CA TYR A 65 -10.32 11.41 8.87
C TYR A 65 -11.71 11.77 9.41
N MET A 66 -12.46 10.81 9.96
CA MET A 66 -13.87 10.99 10.33
C MET A 66 -14.10 11.09 11.83
N LYS A 67 -13.15 10.65 12.66
CA LYS A 67 -13.28 10.72 14.12
C LYS A 67 -12.55 11.93 14.66
N GLU A 68 -13.20 12.69 15.52
CA GLU A 68 -12.55 13.76 16.28
C GLU A 68 -11.57 13.16 17.31
N PRO A 69 -10.39 13.78 17.49
CA PRO A 69 -9.41 13.31 18.44
C PRO A 69 -9.95 13.48 19.88
N GLU A 70 -9.90 12.40 20.67
CA GLU A 70 -10.27 12.45 22.10
C GLU A 70 -9.27 13.25 22.94
N SER A 71 -8.04 13.38 22.45
CA SER A 71 -6.98 14.20 23.05
C SER A 71 -6.08 14.80 21.97
N ALA A 72 -5.50 15.97 22.27
CA ALA A 72 -4.51 16.59 21.41
C ALA A 72 -3.23 15.74 21.42
N VAL A 73 -3.03 14.94 20.37
CA VAL A 73 -1.79 14.20 20.17
C VAL A 73 -0.83 15.08 19.40
N GLU A 74 0.29 15.45 20.03
CA GLU A 74 1.38 16.12 19.32
C GLU A 74 2.10 15.12 18.41
N PHE A 75 2.01 15.31 17.10
CA PHE A 75 2.84 14.60 16.14
C PHE A 75 3.98 15.53 15.68
N ASN A 76 5.11 15.42 16.36
CA ASN A 76 6.33 16.14 16.04
C ASN A 76 7.22 15.31 15.10
N ALA A 77 6.86 15.26 13.82
CA ALA A 77 7.80 14.80 12.82
C ALA A 77 8.87 15.89 12.60
N SER A 78 10.15 15.51 12.74
CA SER A 78 11.24 16.38 12.30
C SER A 78 11.11 16.66 10.80
N SER A 79 11.66 17.78 10.32
CA SER A 79 11.65 18.13 8.89
C SER A 79 12.23 17.02 8.01
N MET A 80 13.17 16.24 8.55
CA MET A 80 13.75 15.10 7.85
C MET A 80 12.80 13.88 7.85
N GLY A 81 12.06 13.66 8.93
CA GLY A 81 11.04 12.61 8.99
C GLY A 81 9.86 12.87 8.05
N SER A 82 9.39 14.12 7.96
CA SER A 82 8.31 14.49 7.03
C SER A 82 8.73 14.35 5.56
N LEU A 83 9.97 14.74 5.23
CA LEU A 83 10.56 14.48 3.91
C LEU A 83 10.65 12.98 3.60
N GLY A 84 11.10 12.18 4.56
CA GLY A 84 11.16 10.72 4.42
C GLY A 84 9.78 10.10 4.13
N LEU A 85 8.74 10.54 4.83
CA LEU A 85 7.35 10.11 4.59
C LEU A 85 6.87 10.47 3.19
N LEU A 86 7.13 11.70 2.74
CA LEU A 86 6.73 12.15 1.40
C LEU A 86 7.47 11.41 0.29
N LEU A 87 8.78 11.21 0.43
CA LEU A 87 9.59 10.47 -0.54
C LEU A 87 9.11 9.01 -0.67
N THR A 88 8.91 8.33 0.46
CA THR A 88 8.46 6.92 0.46
C THR A 88 7.02 6.77 -0.03
N ALA A 89 6.13 7.71 0.30
CA ALA A 89 4.79 7.76 -0.28
C ALA A 89 4.83 7.99 -1.79
N GLY A 90 5.67 8.93 -2.26
CA GLY A 90 5.91 9.18 -3.67
C GLY A 90 6.41 7.93 -4.41
N MET A 91 7.41 7.23 -3.85
CA MET A 91 7.91 5.97 -4.41
C MET A 91 6.83 4.88 -4.45
N THR A 92 5.98 4.79 -3.43
CA THR A 92 4.88 3.82 -3.37
C THR A 92 3.88 4.02 -4.50
N VAL A 93 3.58 5.28 -4.85
CA VAL A 93 2.72 5.64 -5.99
C VAL A 93 3.46 5.42 -7.30
N PHE A 94 4.71 5.87 -7.41
CA PHE A 94 5.52 5.73 -8.62
C PHE A 94 5.65 4.27 -9.06
N LEU A 95 5.96 3.36 -8.13
CA LEU A 95 6.04 1.92 -8.41
C LEU A 95 4.69 1.31 -8.81
N GLY A 96 3.58 1.88 -8.34
CA GLY A 96 2.25 1.43 -8.70
C GLY A 96 1.80 1.89 -10.09
N VAL A 97 2.16 3.11 -10.48
CA VAL A 97 1.81 3.67 -11.80
C VAL A 97 2.77 3.20 -12.89
N TYR A 98 4.07 3.12 -12.57
CA TYR A 98 5.11 2.76 -13.52
C TYR A 98 6.03 1.66 -12.96
N PRO A 99 5.54 0.40 -12.90
CA PRO A 99 6.31 -0.73 -12.37
C PRO A 99 7.43 -1.21 -13.29
N THR A 100 7.41 -0.81 -14.57
CA THR A 100 8.28 -1.37 -15.62
C THR A 100 9.77 -1.37 -15.27
N PRO A 101 10.37 -0.26 -14.79
CA PRO A 101 11.81 -0.24 -14.49
C PRO A 101 12.19 -1.22 -13.38
N PHE A 102 11.31 -1.38 -12.40
CA PHE A 102 11.54 -2.30 -11.29
C PHE A 102 11.42 -3.76 -11.73
N VAL A 103 10.42 -4.07 -12.56
CA VAL A 103 10.24 -5.43 -13.12
C VAL A 103 11.39 -5.81 -14.05
N GLU A 104 11.85 -4.89 -14.89
CA GLU A 104 13.01 -5.10 -15.77
C GLU A 104 14.30 -5.32 -14.98
N TYR A 105 14.52 -4.53 -13.92
CA TYR A 105 15.66 -4.71 -13.02
C TYR A 105 15.70 -6.12 -12.42
N ILE A 106 14.56 -6.61 -11.90
CA ILE A 106 14.44 -7.98 -11.36
C ILE A 106 14.77 -9.02 -12.44
N LYS A 107 14.20 -8.87 -13.64
CA LYS A 107 14.43 -9.82 -14.75
C LYS A 107 15.87 -9.84 -15.23
N SER A 108 16.58 -8.71 -15.17
CA SER A 108 17.99 -8.63 -15.57
C SER A 108 18.96 -9.24 -14.55
N SER A 109 18.48 -9.48 -13.32
CA SER A 109 19.27 -10.01 -12.20
C SER A 109 19.08 -11.51 -11.96
N LEU A 110 18.23 -12.17 -12.77
CA LEU A 110 17.94 -13.60 -12.75
C LEU A 110 18.58 -14.30 -13.95
#